data_AF-A0A954LHA7-F1
#
_entry.id   AF-A0A954LHA7-F1
#
_cell.length_a   1.000
_cell.length_b   1.000
_cell.length_c   1.000
_cell.angle_alpha   90.00
_cell.angle_beta   90.00
_cell.angle_gamma   90.00
#
_symmetry.space_group_name_H-M   'P 1'
#
loop_
_entity.id
_entity.type
_entity.pdbx_description
1 polymer ?
#
loop_
_entity_poly.entity_id
_entity_poly.type
_entity_poly.pdbx_seq_one_letter_code
_entity_poly.pdbx_strand_id
1 'polypeptide(L)'
;TLKRVEHEQAQKRDYRSEISSAKIEQRSQGVRGFTHAAFDEEPSPDQAATLVDELTALMERLNERDRQILEYRLQEMTYEEIATMLGISESTVRRVLRNARDDLFQELTND
;
A
#
# COMPACT_ATOMS: atom_id res chain seq x y z
N THR A 1 -29.69 -10.68 29.15
CA THR A 1 -29.79 -11.40 27.86
C THR A 1 -28.77 -10.80 26.92
N LEU A 2 -27.57 -11.38 26.90
CA LEU A 2 -26.37 -10.85 26.23
C LEU A 2 -25.72 -12.01 25.48
N LYS A 3 -26.21 -12.31 24.28
CA LYS A 3 -25.48 -13.18 23.32
C LYS A 3 -24.80 -12.28 22.30
N ARG A 4 -23.71 -11.70 22.78
CA ARG A 4 -22.71 -10.95 22.03
C ARG A 4 -21.67 -11.99 21.60
N VAL A 5 -21.28 -11.98 20.32
CA VAL A 5 -19.98 -12.48 19.83
C VAL A 5 -19.79 -14.01 19.82
N GLU A 6 -20.50 -14.73 18.95
CA GLU A 6 -20.24 -16.15 18.62
C GLU A 6 -19.60 -16.37 17.23
N HIS A 7 -18.84 -15.40 16.71
CA HIS A 7 -18.17 -15.53 15.40
C HIS A 7 -16.63 -15.41 15.44
N GLU A 8 -16.01 -15.54 16.62
CA GLU A 8 -14.55 -15.43 16.78
C GLU A 8 -13.79 -16.78 16.78
N GLN A 9 -14.45 -17.91 16.51
CA GLN A 9 -13.81 -19.22 16.61
C GLN A 9 -14.06 -20.12 15.40
N ALA A 10 -13.38 -19.85 14.29
CA ALA A 10 -13.08 -20.92 13.35
C ALA A 10 -11.77 -20.63 12.60
N GLN A 11 -10.79 -21.52 12.84
CA GLN A 11 -9.57 -21.70 12.06
C GLN A 11 -8.38 -20.80 12.40
N LYS A 12 -7.90 -21.05 13.63
CA LYS A 12 -6.49 -21.27 13.95
C LYS A 12 -5.70 -21.79 12.73
N ARG A 13 -4.96 -20.90 12.08
CA ARG A 13 -3.68 -21.29 11.47
C ARG A 13 -2.60 -20.61 12.29
N ASP A 14 -2.01 -21.41 13.17
CA ASP A 14 -0.72 -21.14 13.77
C ASP A 14 0.24 -20.66 12.66
N TYR A 15 0.65 -19.40 12.73
CA TYR A 15 1.89 -18.95 12.12
C TYR A 15 2.68 -18.20 13.19
N ARG A 16 2.86 -18.88 14.32
CA ARG A 16 4.03 -18.69 15.18
C ARG A 16 5.23 -19.31 14.46
N SER A 17 5.63 -18.69 13.35
CA SER A 17 6.93 -18.90 12.73
C SER A 17 7.60 -17.53 12.68
N GLU A 18 8.31 -17.27 13.78
CA GLU A 18 9.46 -16.39 13.91
C GLU A 18 9.91 -15.74 12.59
N ILE A 19 9.52 -14.48 12.37
CA ILE A 19 10.37 -13.57 11.61
C ILE A 19 10.90 -12.60 12.63
N SER A 20 12.13 -12.88 13.06
CA SER A 20 12.94 -11.99 13.85
C SER A 20 12.86 -10.59 13.28
N SER A 21 12.54 -9.62 14.14
CA SER A 21 12.50 -8.19 13.87
C SER A 21 13.89 -7.59 13.52
N ALA A 22 14.85 -8.44 13.15
CA ALA A 22 16.25 -8.12 12.85
C ALA A 22 16.67 -8.54 11.42
N LYS A 23 15.71 -8.83 10.52
CA LYS A 23 16.00 -9.18 9.12
C LYS A 23 14.93 -8.67 8.15
N ILE A 24 14.50 -7.42 8.34
CA ILE A 24 13.81 -6.63 7.31
C ILE A 24 14.80 -5.61 6.74
N GLU A 25 16.03 -6.05 6.50
CA GLU A 25 16.93 -5.46 5.52
C GLU A 25 17.24 -6.59 4.56
N GLN A 26 17.00 -6.40 3.26
CA GLN A 26 17.24 -7.40 2.20
C GLN A 26 16.12 -8.43 1.97
N ARG A 27 14.90 -7.97 1.68
CA ARG A 27 13.99 -8.72 0.79
C ARG A 27 13.23 -7.83 -0.20
N SER A 28 13.88 -6.76 -0.65
CA SER A 28 13.58 -6.07 -1.91
C SER A 28 14.12 -6.88 -3.11
N GLN A 29 13.75 -8.15 -3.22
CA GLN A 29 13.87 -8.88 -4.48
C GLN A 29 12.51 -8.85 -5.15
N GLY A 30 12.28 -7.77 -5.90
CA GLY A 30 11.05 -7.61 -6.67
C GLY A 30 10.74 -6.19 -7.13
N VAL A 31 11.75 -5.36 -7.44
CA VAL A 31 11.79 -4.41 -8.56
C VAL A 31 13.28 -4.07 -8.76
N ARG A 32 14.00 -4.78 -9.65
CA ARG A 32 15.35 -4.34 -10.07
C ARG A 32 15.15 -3.09 -10.95
N GLY A 33 15.25 -1.90 -10.36
CA GLY A 33 15.17 -0.64 -11.12
C GLY A 33 14.98 0.63 -10.30
N PHE A 34 14.37 0.55 -9.12
CA PHE A 34 14.07 1.74 -8.30
C PHE A 34 15.17 2.00 -7.28
N THR A 35 16.29 2.54 -7.72
CA THR A 35 17.25 3.19 -6.81
C THR A 35 16.80 4.62 -6.55
N HIS A 36 16.77 5.05 -5.28
CA HIS A 36 16.43 6.42 -4.86
C HIS A 36 17.28 7.51 -5.58
N ALA A 37 18.45 7.15 -6.07
CA ALA A 37 19.35 8.00 -6.86
C ALA A 37 18.81 8.38 -8.26
N ALA A 38 17.73 7.75 -8.74
CA ALA A 38 17.10 8.10 -10.03
C ALA A 38 16.08 9.26 -9.91
N PHE A 39 15.78 9.72 -8.69
CA PHE A 39 14.77 10.75 -8.41
C PHE A 39 15.37 12.07 -7.88
N ASP A 40 16.69 12.25 -7.92
CA ASP A 40 17.32 13.55 -7.59
C ASP A 40 17.09 14.60 -8.68
N GLU A 41 16.52 14.22 -9.83
CA GLU A 41 16.07 15.13 -10.88
C GLU A 41 14.60 15.47 -10.68
N GLU A 42 14.30 16.75 -10.49
CA GLU A 42 12.94 17.26 -10.42
C GLU A 42 12.24 16.99 -11.76
N PRO A 43 11.04 16.38 -11.78
CA PRO A 43 10.35 16.06 -13.03
C PRO A 43 10.06 17.34 -13.81
N SER A 44 10.11 17.24 -15.14
CA SER A 44 9.68 18.36 -15.99
C SER A 44 8.20 18.67 -15.76
N PRO A 45 7.74 19.92 -16.03
CA PRO A 45 6.33 20.27 -15.88
C PRO A 45 5.37 19.33 -16.64
N ASP A 46 5.77 18.88 -17.83
CA ASP A 46 4.98 17.94 -18.63
C ASP A 46 4.94 16.55 -17.99
N GLN A 47 6.07 16.06 -17.47
CA GLN A 47 6.13 14.79 -16.74
C GLN A 47 5.29 14.82 -15.46
N ALA A 48 5.28 15.95 -14.75
CA ALA A 48 4.44 16.13 -13.58
C ALA A 48 2.94 16.10 -13.93
N ALA A 49 2.55 16.72 -15.05
CA ALA A 49 1.17 16.69 -15.53
C ALA A 49 0.72 15.26 -15.88
N THR A 50 1.53 14.51 -16.64
CA THR A 50 1.25 13.10 -16.96
C THR A 50 1.09 12.27 -15.69
N LEU A 51 1.96 12.44 -14.69
CA LEU A 51 1.86 11.71 -13.44
C LEU A 51 0.56 12.00 -12.69
N VAL A 52 0.09 13.26 -12.69
CA VAL A 52 -1.17 13.65 -12.06
C VAL A 52 -2.36 12.98 -12.77
N ASP A 53 -2.35 12.94 -14.10
CA ASP A 53 -3.41 12.29 -14.88
C ASP A 53 -3.47 10.78 -14.59
N GLU A 54 -2.31 10.10 -14.58
CA GLU A 54 -2.22 8.67 -14.27
C GLU A 54 -2.66 8.35 -12.82
N LEU A 55 -2.22 9.17 -11.85
CA LEU A 55 -2.66 9.02 -10.47
C LEU A 55 -4.17 9.23 -10.33
N THR A 56 -4.73 10.20 -11.05
CA THR A 56 -6.18 10.48 -11.04
C THR A 56 -6.96 9.29 -11.58
N ALA A 57 -6.56 8.74 -12.73
CA ALA A 57 -7.18 7.56 -13.33
C ALA A 57 -7.12 6.34 -12.40
N LEU A 58 -5.99 6.13 -11.70
CA LEU A 58 -5.87 5.09 -10.68
C LEU A 58 -6.86 5.31 -9.53
N MET A 59 -6.94 6.52 -8.98
CA MET A 59 -7.83 6.84 -7.86
C MET A 59 -9.30 6.63 -8.19
N GLU A 60 -9.72 6.90 -9.43
CA GLU A 60 -11.10 6.66 -9.89
C GLU A 60 -11.47 5.18 -9.98
N ARG A 61 -10.49 4.30 -10.24
CA ARG A 61 -10.67 2.84 -10.31
C ARG A 61 -10.71 2.16 -8.94
N LEU A 62 -10.16 2.79 -7.91
CA LEU A 62 -10.13 2.24 -6.56
C LEU A 62 -11.52 2.31 -5.91
N ASN A 63 -11.84 1.31 -5.10
CA ASN A 63 -12.99 1.42 -4.21
C ASN A 63 -12.71 2.46 -3.10
N GLU A 64 -13.78 2.96 -2.48
CA GLU A 64 -13.72 4.03 -1.47
C GLU A 64 -12.66 3.78 -0.39
N ARG A 65 -12.63 2.58 0.19
CA ARG A 65 -11.69 2.26 1.27
C ARG A 65 -10.25 2.24 0.78
N ASP A 66 -10.01 1.63 -0.37
CA ASP A 66 -8.66 1.50 -0.92
C ASP A 66 -8.12 2.87 -1.37
N ARG A 67 -9.01 3.77 -1.85
CA ARG A 67 -8.70 5.17 -2.12
C ARG A 67 -8.29 5.92 -0.84
N GLN A 68 -9.07 5.81 0.24
CA GLN A 68 -8.75 6.43 1.54
C GLN A 68 -7.39 5.97 2.09
N ILE A 69 -7.06 4.68 1.94
CA ILE A 69 -5.75 4.15 2.35
C ILE A 69 -4.62 4.86 1.59
N LEU A 70 -4.78 5.07 0.29
CA LEU A 70 -3.79 5.73 -0.55
C LEU A 70 -3.68 7.23 -0.21
N GLU A 71 -4.81 7.92 -0.04
CA GLU A 71 -4.86 9.34 0.36
C GLU A 71 -4.12 9.58 1.68
N TYR A 72 -4.41 8.78 2.71
CA TYR A 72 -3.72 8.90 4.00
C TYR A 72 -2.24 8.61 3.88
N ARG A 73 -1.84 7.70 2.99
CA ARG A 73 -0.42 7.42 2.78
C ARG A 73 0.30 8.59 2.08
N LEU A 74 -0.36 9.27 1.13
CA LEU A 74 0.16 10.48 0.50
C LEU A 74 0.28 11.65 1.50
N GLN A 75 -0.54 11.66 2.54
CA GLN A 75 -0.44 12.57 3.69
C GLN A 75 0.60 12.10 4.74
N GLU A 76 1.50 11.19 4.35
CA GLU A 76 2.60 10.67 5.15
C GLU A 76 2.20 9.85 6.40
N MET A 77 0.93 9.51 6.58
CA MET A 77 0.49 8.69 7.71
C MET A 77 1.15 7.30 7.69
N THR A 78 1.41 6.77 8.89
CA THR A 78 1.98 5.44 9.08
C THR A 78 0.94 4.36 8.82
N TYR A 79 1.39 3.13 8.55
CA TYR A 79 0.46 2.00 8.33
C TYR A 79 -0.39 1.68 9.56
N GLU A 80 0.16 1.86 10.77
CA GLU A 80 -0.54 1.66 12.03
C GLU A 80 -1.64 2.71 12.25
N GLU A 81 -1.36 3.98 11.98
CA GLU A 81 -2.35 5.07 12.07
C GLU A 81 -3.49 4.85 11.09
N ILE A 82 -3.19 4.49 9.83
CA ILE A 82 -4.20 4.19 8.81
C ILE A 82 -5.05 2.99 9.23
N ALA A 83 -4.42 1.91 9.70
CA ALA A 83 -5.10 0.72 10.16
C ALA A 83 -6.07 1.03 11.32
N THR A 84 -5.61 1.85 12.26
CA THR A 84 -6.40 2.30 13.41
C THR A 84 -7.57 3.17 12.98
N MET A 85 -7.34 4.16 12.11
CA MET A 85 -8.38 5.08 11.62
C MET A 85 -9.49 4.37 10.85
N LEU A 86 -9.15 3.38 10.03
CA LEU A 86 -10.09 2.65 9.18
C LEU A 86 -10.64 1.36 9.81
N GLY A 87 -10.17 0.98 11.00
CA GLY A 87 -10.59 -0.26 11.68
C GLY A 87 -10.21 -1.54 10.92
N ILE A 88 -9.06 -1.54 10.24
CA ILE A 88 -8.55 -2.68 9.47
C ILE A 88 -7.16 -3.12 9.97
N SER A 89 -6.64 -4.23 9.44
CA SER A 89 -5.28 -4.67 9.77
C SER A 89 -4.21 -3.94 8.96
N GLU A 90 -3.03 -3.72 9.54
CA GLU A 90 -1.85 -3.22 8.81
C GLU A 90 -1.50 -4.06 7.57
N SER A 91 -1.72 -5.38 7.64
CA SER A 91 -1.50 -6.28 6.50
C SER A 91 -2.40 -5.91 5.32
N THR A 92 -3.65 -5.49 5.59
CA THR A 92 -4.58 -5.01 4.57
C THR A 92 -4.09 -3.70 3.97
N VAL A 93 -3.66 -2.74 4.80
CA VAL A 93 -3.07 -1.46 4.36
C VAL A 93 -1.89 -1.70 3.42
N ARG A 94 -0.91 -2.50 3.86
CA ARG A 94 0.29 -2.84 3.06
C ARG A 94 -0.08 -3.53 1.74
N ARG A 95 -1.08 -4.42 1.75
CA ARG A 95 -1.54 -5.13 0.55
C ARG A 95 -2.15 -4.17 -0.47
N VAL A 96 -3.02 -3.27 -0.01
CA VAL A 96 -3.67 -2.27 -0.87
C VAL A 96 -2.62 -1.35 -1.49
N LEU A 97 -1.72 -0.79 -0.69
CA LEU A 97 -0.66 0.11 -1.18
C LEU A 97 0.28 -0.58 -2.16
N ARG A 98 0.62 -1.85 -1.92
CA ARG A 98 1.43 -2.62 -2.87
C ARG A 98 0.71 -2.80 -4.21
N ASN A 99 -0.57 -3.17 -4.18
CA ASN A 99 -1.34 -3.34 -5.41
C ASN A 99 -1.48 -2.02 -6.18
N ALA A 100 -1.81 -0.91 -5.50
CA ALA A 100 -1.90 0.42 -6.12
C ALA A 100 -0.59 0.84 -6.78
N ARG A 101 0.55 0.57 -6.14
CA ARG A 101 1.88 0.80 -6.71
C ARG A 101 2.14 -0.06 -7.94
N ASP A 102 1.79 -1.34 -7.87
CA ASP A 102 2.00 -2.28 -8.98
C ASP A 102 1.13 -1.87 -10.18
N ASP A 103 -0.10 -1.42 -9.95
CA ASP A 103 -0.99 -0.88 -10.98
C ASP A 103 -0.42 0.38 -11.62
N LEU A 104 0.03 1.37 -10.82
CA LEU A 104 0.66 2.59 -11.34
C LEU A 104 1.90 2.30 -12.18
N PHE A 105 2.73 1.33 -11.77
CA PHE A 105 3.90 0.94 -12.55
C PHE A 105 3.54 0.27 -13.88
N GLN A 106 2.46 -0.49 -13.93
CA GLN A 106 2.00 -1.08 -15.19
C GLN A 106 1.58 0.02 -16.17
N GLU A 107 0.83 1.03 -15.71
CA GLU A 107 0.39 2.13 -16.59
C GLU A 107 1.61 2.93 -17.10
N LEU A 108 2.55 3.31 -16.22
CA LEU A 108 3.75 4.07 -16.61
C LEU A 108 4.75 3.30 -17.51
N THR A 109 4.68 1.97 -17.57
CA THR A 109 5.59 1.16 -18.40
C THR A 109 5.00 0.85 -19.78
N ASN A 110 3.69 1.09 -19.98
CA ASN A 110 2.99 0.79 -21.22
C ASN A 110 3.02 1.94 -22.25
N ASP A 111 3.65 3.08 -21.90
CA ASP A 111 3.93 4.24 -22.76
C ASP A 111 5.35 4.15 -23.37
#